data_AF-A0A847PY65-F1
#
_entry.id   AF-A0A847PY65-F1
#
_cell.length_a   1.000
_cell.length_b   1.000
_cell.length_c   1.000
_cell.angle_alpha   90.00
_cell.angle_beta   90.00
_cell.angle_gamma   90.00
#
_symmetry.space_group_name_H-M   'P 1'
#
loop_
_entity.id
_entity.type
_entity.pdbx_description
1 polymer ?
#
loop_
_entity_poly.entity_id
_entity_poly.type
_entity_poly.pdbx_seq_one_letter_code
_entity_poly.pdbx_strand_id
1 'polypeptide(L)'
;MVRRLGWAAGTAAVALVRIALGGDPAASAAWALAGAALLAARSSPVILASGMAALGAGVLGGSQDAPALVAAAGLAAEAFSQGFAARAAGCFAVLLAGQAGAVSGYWAWCAAALAGLLPMDRRIRRVAVPTGLLVATAFLGLPSVTEPEPAVMQEAFTRGGVAWPGTAVLDRASPVLEVRIPPGIWNDPFSMRIECGGTRDSLPVGLASGDFFATALPPGVTMLEIPSSETVLTIRLVRPYRPFEHPVIIVGPGGAQ
;
A
#
# COMPACT_ATOMS: atom_id res chain seq x y z
N MET A 1 17.42 30.60 14.08
CA MET A 1 17.27 29.19 14.55
C MET A 1 15.82 28.85 14.89
N VAL A 2 15.11 29.69 15.64
CA VAL A 2 13.71 29.49 16.10
C VAL A 2 12.73 29.14 14.97
N ARG A 3 12.78 29.82 13.81
CA ARG A 3 11.90 29.50 12.67
C ARG A 3 12.09 28.07 12.12
N ARG A 4 13.29 27.49 12.17
CA ARG A 4 13.55 26.14 11.61
C ARG A 4 13.06 25.01 12.51
N LEU A 5 13.02 25.24 13.82
CA LEU A 5 12.44 24.31 14.79
C LEU A 5 10.92 24.18 14.63
N GLY A 6 10.23 25.28 14.33
CA GLY A 6 8.77 25.27 14.13
C GLY A 6 8.33 24.39 12.95
N TRP A 7 9.08 24.38 11.85
CA TRP A 7 8.72 23.58 10.68
C TRP A 7 9.02 22.08 10.85
N ALA A 8 10.14 21.72 11.48
CA ALA A 8 10.44 20.32 11.80
C ALA A 8 9.47 19.75 12.84
N ALA A 9 9.06 20.56 13.82
CA ALA A 9 7.99 20.19 14.75
C ALA A 9 6.64 20.02 14.03
N GLY A 10 6.36 20.86 13.02
CA GLY A 10 5.16 20.75 12.20
C GLY A 10 5.08 19.44 11.41
N THR A 11 6.16 19.04 10.72
CA THR A 11 6.17 17.77 9.96
C THR A 11 6.10 16.55 10.87
N ALA A 12 6.75 16.59 12.04
CA ALA A 12 6.66 15.54 13.05
C ALA A 12 5.24 15.44 13.67
N ALA A 13 4.60 16.57 13.96
CA ALA A 13 3.23 16.60 14.47
C ALA A 13 2.24 16.00 13.47
N VAL A 14 2.37 16.30 12.17
CA VAL A 14 1.54 15.70 11.12
C VAL A 14 1.74 14.18 11.05
N ALA A 15 2.98 13.68 11.15
CA ALA A 15 3.23 12.25 11.18
C ALA A 15 2.61 11.57 12.42
N LEU A 16 2.71 12.18 13.60
CA LEU A 16 2.08 11.67 14.81
C LEU A 16 0.55 11.63 14.70
N VAL A 17 -0.06 12.66 14.10
CA VAL A 17 -1.50 12.65 13.82
C VAL A 17 -1.86 11.54 12.85
N ARG A 18 -1.07 11.31 11.79
CA ARG A 18 -1.30 10.20 10.85
C ARG A 18 -1.22 8.84 11.54
N ILE A 19 -0.25 8.64 12.44
CA ILE A 19 -0.11 7.41 13.23
C ILE A 19 -1.32 7.26 14.17
N ALA A 20 -1.72 8.32 14.86
CA ALA A 20 -2.88 8.31 15.76
C ALA A 20 -4.20 8.00 15.03
N LEU A 21 -4.29 8.37 13.75
CA LEU A 21 -5.41 8.02 12.87
C LEU A 21 -5.29 6.62 12.23
N GLY A 22 -4.31 5.82 12.65
CA GLY A 22 -4.11 4.44 12.19
C GLY A 22 -3.42 4.30 10.84
N GLY A 23 -2.72 5.35 10.41
CA GLY A 23 -1.79 5.29 9.28
C GLY A 23 -0.56 4.44 9.62
N ASP A 24 0.06 3.87 8.58
CA ASP A 24 1.30 3.12 8.73
C ASP A 24 2.42 4.01 9.32
N PRO A 25 3.08 3.60 10.42
CA PRO A 25 4.18 4.36 11.01
C PRO A 25 5.36 4.54 10.05
N ALA A 26 5.67 3.58 9.17
CA ALA A 26 6.77 3.72 8.21
C ALA A 26 6.44 4.79 7.15
N ALA A 27 5.24 4.75 6.55
CA ALA A 27 4.75 5.78 5.64
C ALA A 27 4.73 7.18 6.30
N SER A 28 4.29 7.25 7.55
CA SER A 28 4.17 8.50 8.30
C SER A 28 5.55 9.10 8.61
N ALA A 29 6.52 8.27 9.00
CA ALA A 29 7.90 8.68 9.20
C ALA A 29 8.58 9.12 7.89
N ALA A 30 8.35 8.39 6.79
CA ALA A 30 8.84 8.76 5.45
C ALA A 30 8.36 10.17 5.05
N TRP A 31 7.08 10.46 5.27
CA TRP A 31 6.50 11.76 4.97
C TRP A 31 7.14 12.89 5.79
N ALA A 32 7.30 12.69 7.10
CA ALA A 32 7.94 13.67 7.97
C ALA A 32 9.39 13.95 7.57
N LEU A 33 10.14 12.91 7.21
CA LEU A 33 11.53 13.02 6.77
C LEU A 33 11.67 13.74 5.43
N ALA A 34 10.80 13.43 4.45
CA ALA A 34 10.79 14.14 3.16
C ALA A 34 10.48 15.64 3.34
N GLY A 35 9.49 15.97 4.18
CA GLY A 35 9.16 17.35 4.51
C GLY A 35 10.31 18.08 5.21
N ALA A 36 10.92 17.45 6.23
CA ALA A 36 12.07 18.01 6.94
C ALA A 36 13.27 18.21 6.00
N ALA A 37 13.53 17.26 5.09
CA ALA A 37 14.59 17.34 4.10
C ALA A 37 14.38 18.51 3.13
N LEU A 38 13.16 18.69 2.59
CA LEU A 38 12.82 19.80 1.70
C LEU A 38 13.01 21.17 2.38
N LEU A 39 12.57 21.29 3.63
CA LEU A 39 12.73 22.51 4.43
C LEU A 39 14.19 22.80 4.77
N ALA A 40 15.00 21.76 4.99
CA ALA A 40 16.42 21.89 5.28
C ALA A 40 17.29 22.14 4.04
N ALA A 41 16.80 21.81 2.84
CA ALA A 41 17.60 21.82 1.61
C ALA A 41 18.13 23.20 1.18
N ARG A 42 17.63 24.31 1.75
CA ARG A 42 17.92 25.69 1.26
C ARG A 42 17.77 25.78 -0.28
N SER A 43 16.73 25.14 -0.79
CA SER A 43 16.40 25.05 -2.21
C SER A 43 15.67 26.31 -2.70
N SER A 44 15.48 26.41 -4.02
CA SER A 44 14.67 27.51 -4.58
C SER A 44 13.24 27.43 -4.05
N PRO A 45 12.53 28.57 -3.94
CA PRO A 45 11.12 28.58 -3.50
C PRO A 45 10.23 27.66 -4.34
N VAL A 46 10.54 27.53 -5.63
CA VAL A 46 9.82 26.67 -6.56
C VAL A 46 9.95 25.19 -6.20
N ILE A 47 11.15 24.71 -5.86
CA ILE A 47 11.39 23.31 -5.47
C ILE A 47 10.72 23.00 -4.13
N LEU A 48 10.74 23.96 -3.21
CA LEU A 48 10.07 23.82 -1.93
C LEU A 48 8.54 23.77 -2.12
N ALA A 49 7.99 24.67 -2.93
CA ALA A 49 6.56 24.69 -3.24
C ALA A 49 6.11 23.41 -3.94
N SER A 50 6.85 22.94 -4.97
CA SER A 50 6.51 21.72 -5.70
C SER A 50 6.66 20.46 -4.85
N GLY A 51 7.71 20.37 -4.04
CA GLY A 51 7.91 19.25 -3.10
C GLY A 51 6.84 19.19 -2.02
N MET A 52 6.46 20.33 -1.44
CA MET A 52 5.37 20.40 -0.47
C MET A 52 4.01 20.13 -1.10
N ALA A 53 3.78 20.57 -2.34
CA ALA A 53 2.57 20.23 -3.10
C ALA A 53 2.49 18.72 -3.38
N ALA A 54 3.60 18.07 -3.73
CA ALA A 54 3.66 16.62 -3.91
C ALA A 54 3.37 15.86 -2.61
N LEU A 55 3.94 16.32 -1.49
CA LEU A 55 3.63 15.75 -0.16
C LEU A 55 2.16 15.96 0.22
N GLY A 56 1.58 17.12 -0.09
CA GLY A 56 0.17 17.42 0.13
C GLY A 56 -0.76 16.58 -0.74
N ALA A 57 -0.40 16.37 -2.02
CA ALA A 57 -1.12 15.47 -2.91
C ALA A 57 -1.11 14.03 -2.38
N GLY A 58 0.00 13.57 -1.79
CA GLY A 58 0.08 12.27 -1.11
C GLY A 58 -0.76 12.16 0.17
N VAL A 59 -1.25 13.27 0.73
CA VAL A 59 -2.21 13.26 1.86
C VAL A 59 -3.65 13.14 1.33
N LEU A 60 -3.95 13.76 0.18
CA LEU A 60 -5.29 13.81 -0.40
C LEU A 60 -5.60 12.62 -1.34
N GLY A 61 -4.60 12.04 -1.99
CA GLY A 61 -4.74 11.01 -3.02
C GLY A 61 -5.08 9.59 -2.51
N GLY A 62 -5.37 9.42 -1.22
CA GLY A 62 -5.53 8.09 -0.63
C GLY A 62 -4.18 7.35 -0.47
N SER A 63 -4.20 6.18 0.16
CA SER A 63 -2.98 5.48 0.59
C SER A 63 -2.11 4.92 -0.54
N GLN A 64 -2.63 4.85 -1.77
CA GLN A 64 -2.02 4.08 -2.87
C GLN A 64 -0.86 4.84 -3.55
N ASP A 65 -1.02 6.13 -3.86
CA ASP A 65 0.03 6.91 -4.55
C ASP A 65 0.99 7.67 -3.61
N ALA A 66 0.68 7.65 -2.31
CA ALA A 66 1.44 8.39 -1.30
C ALA A 66 2.93 8.02 -1.22
N PRO A 67 3.35 6.74 -1.30
CA PRO A 67 4.77 6.36 -1.19
C PRO A 67 5.63 6.88 -2.34
N ALA A 68 5.14 6.84 -3.58
CA ALA A 68 5.85 7.34 -4.75
C ALA A 68 6.08 8.86 -4.68
N LEU A 69 5.06 9.61 -4.25
CA LEU A 69 5.15 11.06 -4.06
C LEU A 69 6.11 11.44 -2.93
N VAL A 70 6.11 10.68 -1.83
CA VAL A 70 7.07 10.87 -0.72
C VAL A 70 8.50 10.58 -1.16
N ALA A 71 8.70 9.51 -1.94
CA ALA A 71 10.02 9.15 -2.48
C ALA A 71 10.54 10.24 -3.43
N ALA A 72 9.69 10.75 -4.33
CA ALA A 72 10.03 11.83 -5.24
C ALA A 72 10.41 13.12 -4.48
N ALA A 73 9.65 13.46 -3.44
CA ALA A 73 9.95 14.60 -2.56
C ALA A 73 11.29 14.41 -1.81
N GLY A 74 11.58 13.21 -1.31
CA GLY A 74 12.85 12.85 -0.66
C GLY A 74 14.05 12.99 -1.60
N LEU A 75 13.95 12.47 -2.82
CA LEU A 75 14.98 12.57 -3.86
C LEU A 75 15.21 14.01 -4.33
N ALA A 76 14.14 14.80 -4.46
CA ALA A 76 14.26 16.22 -4.77
C ALA A 76 15.01 16.96 -3.65
N ALA A 77 14.66 16.72 -2.38
CA ALA A 77 15.39 17.28 -1.27
C ALA A 77 16.87 16.88 -1.29
N GLU A 78 17.17 15.64 -1.64
CA GLU A 78 18.53 15.13 -1.75
C GLU A 78 19.34 15.80 -2.89
N ALA A 79 18.79 15.84 -4.10
CA ALA A 79 19.45 16.43 -5.27
C ALA A 79 19.77 17.92 -5.08
N PHE A 80 18.89 18.66 -4.39
CA PHE A 80 18.99 20.10 -4.25
C PHE A 80 19.60 20.60 -2.94
N SER A 81 19.74 19.73 -1.93
CA SER A 81 20.31 20.11 -0.65
C SER A 81 21.83 20.28 -0.65
N GLN A 82 22.28 21.19 0.23
CA GLN A 82 23.70 21.49 0.44
C GLN A 82 24.30 20.72 1.62
N GLY A 83 23.49 20.37 2.61
CA GLY A 83 23.94 19.70 3.84
C GLY A 83 23.75 18.18 3.77
N PHE A 84 24.71 17.43 4.33
CA PHE A 84 24.60 15.97 4.44
C PHE A 84 23.35 15.52 5.20
N ALA A 85 22.98 16.20 6.28
CA ALA A 85 21.80 15.85 7.07
C ALA A 85 20.49 15.89 6.25
N ALA A 86 20.32 16.86 5.36
CA ALA A 86 19.14 16.96 4.50
C ALA A 86 19.15 15.86 3.41
N ARG A 87 20.34 15.51 2.91
CA ARG A 87 20.50 14.38 1.97
C ARG A 87 20.18 13.05 2.62
N ALA A 88 20.73 12.80 3.81
CA ALA A 88 20.43 11.62 4.61
C ALA A 88 18.93 11.51 4.92
N ALA A 89 18.30 12.60 5.36
CA ALA A 89 16.85 12.62 5.62
C ALA A 89 16.03 12.32 4.35
N GLY A 90 16.42 12.87 3.19
CA GLY A 90 15.79 12.57 1.90
C GLY A 90 15.94 11.10 1.51
N CYS A 91 17.14 10.54 1.64
CA CYS A 91 17.41 9.13 1.37
C CYS A 91 16.63 8.21 2.31
N PHE A 92 16.59 8.49 3.61
CA PHE A 92 15.81 7.70 4.57
C PHE A 92 14.31 7.78 4.29
N ALA A 93 13.79 8.94 3.84
CA ALA A 93 12.41 9.07 3.42
C ALA A 93 12.07 8.13 2.25
N VAL A 94 12.97 8.00 1.28
CA VAL A 94 12.85 7.04 0.17
C VAL A 94 12.88 5.62 0.73
N LEU A 95 13.89 5.23 1.49
CA LEU A 95 13.97 3.86 2.03
C LEU A 95 12.71 3.44 2.81
N LEU A 96 12.15 4.33 3.63
CA LEU A 96 10.94 4.08 4.39
C LEU A 96 9.67 4.05 3.52
N ALA A 97 9.57 4.92 2.51
CA ALA A 97 8.44 4.87 1.59
C ALA A 97 8.41 3.55 0.80
N GLY A 98 9.57 2.95 0.51
CA GLY A 98 9.67 1.63 -0.13
C GLY A 98 9.28 0.47 0.74
N GLN A 99 9.53 0.56 2.05
CA GLN A 99 9.05 -0.44 3.00
C GLN A 99 7.54 -0.36 3.20
N ALA A 100 7.01 0.86 3.21
CA ALA A 100 5.59 1.13 3.44
C ALA A 100 4.69 0.76 2.25
N GLY A 101 5.25 0.70 1.03
CA GLY A 101 4.52 0.33 -0.17
C GLY A 101 5.09 -0.93 -0.80
N ALA A 102 4.26 -1.94 -1.02
CA ALA A 102 4.58 -3.04 -1.94
C ALA A 102 4.64 -2.44 -3.36
N VAL A 103 5.79 -1.90 -3.74
CA VAL A 103 5.93 -1.09 -4.95
C VAL A 103 6.96 -1.75 -5.86
N SER A 104 6.53 -2.15 -7.05
CA SER A 104 7.42 -2.72 -8.06
C SER A 104 8.46 -1.66 -8.52
N GLY A 105 9.69 -2.09 -8.80
CA GLY A 105 10.75 -1.18 -9.25
C GLY A 105 11.35 -0.25 -8.18
N TYR A 106 10.92 -0.33 -6.91
CA TYR A 106 11.35 0.57 -5.85
C TYR A 106 12.86 0.51 -5.53
N TRP A 107 13.50 -0.64 -5.74
CA TRP A 107 14.92 -0.82 -5.46
C TRP A 107 15.83 0.11 -6.26
N ALA A 108 15.42 0.51 -7.47
CA ALA A 108 16.20 1.48 -8.24
C ALA A 108 16.10 2.90 -7.68
N TRP A 109 14.96 3.25 -7.07
CA TRP A 109 14.80 4.52 -6.37
C TRP A 109 15.64 4.54 -5.09
N CYS A 110 15.68 3.41 -4.35
CA CYS A 110 16.61 3.23 -3.23
C CYS A 110 18.07 3.35 -3.66
N ALA A 111 18.46 2.73 -4.78
CA ALA A 111 19.82 2.80 -5.30
C ALA A 111 20.19 4.24 -5.70
N ALA A 112 19.28 4.97 -6.35
CA ALA A 112 19.47 6.38 -6.70
C ALA A 112 19.63 7.27 -5.46
N ALA A 113 18.83 7.02 -4.41
CA ALA A 113 18.93 7.71 -3.13
C ALA A 113 20.24 7.40 -2.39
N LEU A 114 20.69 6.15 -2.40
CA LEU A 114 21.99 5.80 -1.82
C LEU A 114 23.15 6.43 -2.60
N ALA A 115 23.04 6.50 -3.93
CA ALA A 115 24.05 7.13 -4.78
C ALA A 115 24.19 8.65 -4.52
N GLY A 116 23.11 9.36 -4.20
CA GLY A 116 23.17 10.80 -3.91
C GLY A 116 23.79 11.16 -2.54
N LEU A 117 23.95 10.17 -1.64
CA LEU A 117 24.71 10.29 -0.40
C LEU A 117 26.22 10.29 -0.62
N LEU A 118 26.70 9.76 -1.74
CA LEU A 118 28.12 9.74 -2.06
C LEU A 118 28.70 11.16 -2.04
N PRO A 119 30.00 11.32 -1.71
CA PRO A 119 30.70 12.60 -1.76
C PRO A 119 30.93 13.02 -3.21
N MET A 120 29.83 13.38 -3.89
CA MET A 120 29.80 13.87 -5.25
C MET A 120 29.75 15.38 -5.30
N ASP A 121 30.37 15.90 -6.35
CA ASP A 121 30.34 17.32 -6.65
C ASP A 121 28.90 17.81 -6.88
N ARG A 122 28.58 19.02 -6.43
CA ARG A 122 27.18 19.50 -6.39
C ARG A 122 26.55 19.54 -7.78
N ARG A 123 27.33 19.92 -8.79
CA ARG A 123 26.88 20.00 -10.18
C ARG A 123 26.55 18.61 -10.73
N ILE A 124 27.40 17.64 -10.43
CA ILE A 124 27.22 16.25 -10.83
C ILE A 124 25.97 15.69 -10.15
N ARG A 125 25.81 15.86 -8.84
CA ARG A 125 24.64 15.34 -8.09
C ARG A 125 23.31 15.85 -8.63
N ARG A 126 23.23 17.14 -8.96
CA ARG A 126 22.02 17.79 -9.52
C ARG A 126 21.60 17.24 -10.87
N VAL A 127 22.50 16.60 -11.59
CA VAL A 127 22.21 15.97 -12.88
C VAL A 127 22.05 14.46 -12.67
N ALA A 128 23.02 13.81 -12.03
CA ALA A 128 23.06 12.36 -11.84
C ALA A 128 21.84 11.80 -11.07
N VAL A 129 21.37 12.47 -10.01
CA VAL A 129 20.22 11.98 -9.23
C VAL A 129 18.91 12.03 -10.05
N PRO A 130 18.50 13.18 -10.64
CA PRO A 130 17.29 13.19 -11.46
C PRO A 130 17.43 12.43 -12.78
N THR A 131 18.61 12.40 -13.41
CA THR A 131 18.83 11.57 -14.61
C THR A 131 18.76 10.08 -14.27
N GLY A 132 19.38 9.66 -13.16
CA GLY A 132 19.28 8.29 -12.66
C GLY A 132 17.85 7.89 -12.34
N LEU A 133 17.07 8.82 -11.78
CA LEU A 133 15.64 8.62 -11.54
C LEU A 133 14.87 8.44 -12.85
N LEU A 134 15.07 9.34 -13.82
CA LEU A 134 14.41 9.27 -15.13
C LEU A 134 14.71 7.94 -15.84
N VAL A 135 15.97 7.52 -15.81
CA VAL A 135 16.39 6.22 -16.36
C VAL A 135 15.72 5.08 -15.59
N ALA A 136 15.76 5.10 -14.25
CA ALA A 136 15.10 4.08 -13.44
C ALA A 136 13.59 3.99 -13.75
N THR A 137 12.90 5.12 -13.87
CA THR A 137 11.47 5.14 -14.25
C THR A 137 11.22 4.68 -15.67
N ALA A 138 12.11 4.99 -16.61
CA ALA A 138 11.95 4.57 -18.00
C ALA A 138 12.12 3.05 -18.17
N PHE A 139 13.02 2.43 -17.41
CA PHE A 139 13.31 0.99 -17.52
C PHE A 139 12.48 0.11 -16.58
N LEU A 140 12.11 0.61 -15.41
CA LEU A 140 11.42 -0.18 -14.38
C LEU A 140 9.96 0.27 -14.18
N GLY A 141 9.52 1.26 -14.94
CA GLY A 141 8.20 1.86 -14.82
C GLY A 141 8.11 2.86 -13.66
N LEU A 142 6.95 3.51 -13.59
CA LEU A 142 6.61 4.26 -12.39
C LEU A 142 6.37 3.27 -11.26
N PRO A 143 6.85 3.56 -10.03
CA PRO A 143 6.50 2.79 -8.86
C PRO A 143 4.97 2.69 -8.75
N SER A 144 4.43 1.54 -9.13
CA SER A 144 3.02 1.20 -8.96
C SER A 144 2.89 0.29 -7.76
N VAL A 145 1.82 0.50 -6.99
CA VAL A 145 1.45 -0.43 -5.92
C VAL A 145 1.19 -1.78 -6.57
N THR A 146 2.03 -2.76 -6.25
CA THR A 146 1.71 -4.16 -6.46
C THR A 146 0.47 -4.42 -5.63
N GLU A 147 -0.67 -4.67 -6.28
CA GLU A 147 -1.83 -5.18 -5.55
C GLU A 147 -1.36 -6.39 -4.74
N PRO A 148 -1.71 -6.47 -3.43
CA PRO A 148 -1.30 -7.61 -2.62
C PRO A 148 -1.72 -8.87 -3.36
N GLU A 149 -0.77 -9.77 -3.61
CA GLU A 149 -1.08 -11.02 -4.32
C GLU A 149 -2.28 -11.66 -3.62
N PRO A 150 -3.36 -11.96 -4.37
CA PRO A 150 -4.55 -12.51 -3.76
C PRO A 150 -4.17 -13.82 -3.08
N ALA A 151 -4.62 -14.00 -1.84
CA ALA A 151 -4.54 -15.30 -1.22
C ALA A 151 -5.32 -16.27 -2.11
N VAL A 152 -4.69 -17.36 -2.55
CA VAL A 152 -5.36 -18.33 -3.43
C VAL A 152 -5.85 -19.51 -2.60
N MET A 153 -7.17 -19.69 -2.56
CA MET A 153 -7.80 -20.88 -2.03
C MET A 153 -8.17 -21.77 -3.21
N GLN A 154 -7.34 -22.79 -3.46
CA GLN A 154 -7.58 -23.76 -4.51
C GLN A 154 -8.04 -25.09 -3.91
N GLU A 155 -9.08 -25.65 -4.49
CA GLU A 155 -9.59 -26.97 -4.15
C GLU A 155 -8.51 -28.04 -4.36
N ALA A 156 -8.30 -28.90 -3.35
CA ALA A 156 -7.30 -29.96 -3.39
C ALA A 156 -7.96 -31.32 -3.63
N PHE A 157 -7.48 -32.02 -4.67
CA PHE A 157 -7.86 -33.41 -4.90
C PHE A 157 -7.13 -34.32 -3.91
N THR A 158 -7.88 -34.96 -3.03
CA THR A 158 -7.35 -35.99 -2.12
C THR A 158 -7.83 -37.36 -2.58
N ARG A 159 -7.07 -38.42 -2.24
CA ARG A 159 -7.43 -39.81 -2.57
C ARG A 159 -8.70 -40.22 -1.80
N GLY A 160 -9.86 -39.85 -2.32
CA GLY A 160 -11.16 -40.10 -1.69
C GLY A 160 -12.18 -38.97 -1.88
N GLY A 161 -11.79 -37.81 -2.41
CA GLY A 161 -12.72 -36.73 -2.67
C GLY A 161 -12.06 -35.38 -2.88
N VAL A 162 -12.93 -34.39 -2.91
CA VAL A 162 -12.62 -33.01 -3.18
C VAL A 162 -12.66 -32.26 -1.84
N ALA A 163 -11.54 -31.63 -1.44
CA ALA A 163 -11.43 -30.98 -0.14
C ALA A 163 -10.93 -29.54 -0.28
N TRP A 164 -11.57 -28.63 0.44
CA TRP A 164 -11.14 -27.23 0.53
C TRP A 164 -10.05 -27.09 1.60
N PRO A 165 -8.98 -26.32 1.32
CA PRO A 165 -7.94 -26.08 2.29
C PRO A 165 -8.44 -25.15 3.40
N GLY A 166 -8.89 -25.75 4.51
CA GLY A 166 -9.18 -25.05 5.78
C GLY A 166 -10.01 -23.77 5.65
N THR A 167 -9.75 -22.82 6.55
CA THR A 167 -10.34 -21.48 6.56
C THR A 167 -9.32 -20.46 6.08
N ALA A 168 -9.71 -19.57 5.17
CA ALA A 168 -8.93 -18.40 4.78
C ALA A 168 -9.39 -17.18 5.57
N VAL A 169 -8.46 -16.31 5.97
CA VAL A 169 -8.75 -15.07 6.69
C VAL A 169 -8.25 -13.90 5.85
N LEU A 170 -9.16 -13.00 5.48
CA LEU A 170 -8.85 -11.74 4.83
C LEU A 170 -8.85 -10.63 5.86
N ASP A 171 -7.76 -9.87 5.87
CA ASP A 171 -7.56 -8.68 6.68
C ASP A 171 -6.90 -7.58 5.84
N ARG A 172 -6.28 -6.58 6.48
CA ARG A 172 -5.58 -5.51 5.74
C ARG A 172 -4.33 -5.98 5.02
N ALA A 173 -3.64 -7.01 5.51
CA ALA A 173 -2.42 -7.52 4.91
C ALA A 173 -2.73 -8.40 3.70
N SER A 174 -3.86 -9.13 3.75
CA SER A 174 -4.34 -9.97 2.66
C SER A 174 -5.83 -9.67 2.36
N PRO A 175 -6.13 -8.53 1.71
CA PRO A 175 -7.51 -8.05 1.54
C PRO A 175 -8.26 -8.71 0.39
N VAL A 176 -7.62 -9.60 -0.38
CA VAL A 176 -8.19 -10.27 -1.54
C VAL A 176 -7.94 -11.77 -1.43
N LEU A 177 -8.99 -12.56 -1.66
CA LEU A 177 -8.95 -14.01 -1.78
C LEU A 177 -9.49 -14.42 -3.15
N GLU A 178 -8.70 -15.18 -3.90
CA GLU A 178 -9.15 -15.88 -5.09
C GLU A 178 -9.50 -17.32 -4.73
N VAL A 179 -10.75 -17.69 -4.93
CA VAL A 179 -11.24 -19.05 -4.81
C VAL A 179 -11.26 -19.64 -6.22
N ARG A 180 -10.41 -20.64 -6.45
CA ARG A 180 -10.30 -21.30 -7.77
C ARG A 180 -11.08 -22.59 -7.75
N ILE A 181 -12.13 -22.63 -8.57
CA ILE A 181 -13.04 -23.77 -8.71
C ILE A 181 -12.64 -24.51 -9.99
N PRO A 182 -12.17 -25.77 -9.91
CA PRO A 182 -11.81 -26.50 -11.12
C PRO A 182 -13.05 -26.76 -11.98
N PRO A 183 -12.97 -26.56 -13.31
CA PRO A 183 -14.11 -26.75 -14.19
C PRO A 183 -14.53 -28.23 -14.25
N GLY A 184 -15.85 -28.47 -14.27
CA GLY A 184 -16.44 -29.78 -14.55
C GLY A 184 -16.58 -30.75 -13.38
N ILE A 185 -16.32 -30.31 -12.14
CA ILE A 185 -16.49 -31.14 -10.93
C ILE A 185 -17.90 -31.00 -10.34
N TRP A 186 -18.45 -29.79 -10.37
CA TRP A 186 -19.69 -29.44 -9.68
C TRP A 186 -20.81 -29.21 -10.70
N ASN A 187 -21.86 -30.04 -10.65
CA ASN A 187 -23.09 -29.82 -11.42
C ASN A 187 -24.10 -28.95 -10.65
N ASP A 188 -23.93 -28.87 -9.33
CA ASP A 188 -24.80 -28.14 -8.41
C ASP A 188 -24.08 -26.91 -7.85
N PRO A 189 -24.83 -25.86 -7.43
CA PRO A 189 -24.24 -24.70 -6.78
C PRO A 189 -23.48 -25.10 -5.51
N PHE A 190 -22.29 -24.54 -5.35
CA PHE A 190 -21.44 -24.80 -4.18
C PHE A 190 -21.69 -23.77 -3.10
N SER A 191 -21.76 -24.20 -1.83
CA SER A 191 -22.01 -23.33 -0.69
C SER A 191 -20.74 -23.05 0.11
N MET A 192 -20.49 -21.79 0.39
CA MET A 192 -19.35 -21.33 1.19
C MET A 192 -19.85 -20.58 2.42
N ARG A 193 -19.26 -20.86 3.58
CA ARG A 193 -19.56 -20.09 4.79
C ARG A 193 -18.61 -18.89 4.87
N ILE A 194 -19.19 -17.70 4.91
CA ILE A 194 -18.46 -16.44 5.05
C ILE A 194 -18.87 -15.79 6.37
N GLU A 195 -17.88 -15.43 7.17
CA GLU A 195 -18.07 -14.67 8.41
C GLU A 195 -17.38 -13.32 8.30
N CYS A 196 -18.15 -12.25 8.33
CA CYS A 196 -17.67 -10.88 8.26
C CYS A 196 -17.80 -10.20 9.61
N GLY A 197 -16.73 -9.59 10.11
CA GLY A 197 -16.71 -9.02 11.46
C GLY A 197 -15.82 -7.81 11.63
N GLY A 198 -15.70 -7.37 12.88
CA GLY A 198 -14.79 -6.29 13.30
C GLY A 198 -15.25 -4.88 12.95
N THR A 199 -16.51 -4.71 12.56
CA THR A 199 -17.19 -3.41 12.38
C THR A 199 -18.41 -3.32 13.31
N ARG A 200 -18.82 -2.09 13.68
CA ARG A 200 -19.97 -1.85 14.58
C ARG A 200 -21.25 -1.44 13.85
N ASP A 201 -21.16 -1.16 12.56
CA ASP A 201 -22.28 -0.73 11.74
C ASP A 201 -22.77 -1.85 10.80
N SER A 202 -23.85 -1.59 10.09
CA SER A 202 -24.53 -2.54 9.20
C SER A 202 -24.07 -2.48 7.75
N LEU A 203 -23.05 -1.67 7.43
CA LEU A 203 -22.61 -1.55 6.04
C LEU A 203 -21.75 -2.78 5.65
N PRO A 204 -21.70 -3.12 4.36
CA PRO A 204 -20.93 -4.26 3.88
C PRO A 204 -19.45 -4.19 4.29
N VAL A 205 -18.89 -5.33 4.69
CA VAL A 205 -17.48 -5.49 5.05
C VAL A 205 -16.66 -5.86 3.81
N GLY A 206 -17.26 -6.67 2.93
CA GLY A 206 -16.62 -7.19 1.73
C GLY A 206 -17.52 -7.19 0.50
N LEU A 207 -16.94 -7.64 -0.60
CA LEU A 207 -17.60 -7.95 -1.86
C LEU A 207 -17.14 -9.35 -2.30
N ALA A 208 -18.07 -10.19 -2.72
CA ALA A 208 -17.78 -11.43 -3.42
C ALA A 208 -18.22 -11.28 -4.89
N SER A 209 -17.34 -11.54 -5.84
CA SER A 209 -17.61 -11.41 -7.27
C SER A 209 -16.98 -12.53 -8.09
N GLY A 210 -17.74 -13.10 -9.01
CA GLY A 210 -17.28 -14.00 -10.07
C GLY A 210 -17.51 -13.37 -11.45
N ASP A 211 -17.49 -14.20 -12.48
CA ASP A 211 -17.69 -13.82 -13.88
C ASP A 211 -19.12 -13.29 -14.14
N PHE A 212 -20.11 -13.86 -13.46
CA PHE A 212 -21.54 -13.54 -13.67
C PHE A 212 -22.28 -13.10 -12.41
N PHE A 213 -21.60 -13.03 -11.27
CA PHE A 213 -22.22 -12.59 -10.02
C PHE A 213 -21.36 -11.59 -9.27
N ALA A 214 -22.01 -10.67 -8.57
CA ALA A 214 -21.39 -9.82 -7.58
C ALA A 214 -22.38 -9.61 -6.43
N THR A 215 -21.94 -9.85 -5.21
CA THR A 215 -22.76 -9.68 -4.01
C THR A 215 -21.98 -9.02 -2.89
N ALA A 216 -22.64 -8.12 -2.18
CA ALA A 216 -22.07 -7.47 -1.01
C ALA A 216 -22.11 -8.42 0.19
N LEU A 217 -21.06 -8.41 1.00
CA LEU A 217 -20.95 -9.24 2.19
C LEU A 217 -21.28 -8.41 3.43
N PRO A 218 -22.48 -8.56 4.01
CA PRO A 218 -22.86 -7.85 5.22
C PRO A 218 -22.11 -8.40 6.45
N PRO A 219 -22.03 -7.63 7.56
CA PRO A 219 -21.52 -8.15 8.83
C PRO A 219 -22.33 -9.35 9.32
N GLY A 220 -21.66 -10.31 9.97
CA GLY A 220 -22.24 -11.55 10.48
C GLY A 220 -21.85 -12.78 9.65
N VAL A 221 -22.57 -13.87 9.86
CA VAL A 221 -22.36 -15.14 9.13
C VAL A 221 -23.35 -15.22 7.98
N THR A 222 -22.84 -15.44 6.78
CA THR A 222 -23.63 -15.61 5.54
C THR A 222 -23.18 -16.87 4.82
N MET A 223 -24.15 -17.64 4.31
CA MET A 223 -23.88 -18.71 3.36
C MET A 223 -23.94 -18.12 1.95
N LEU A 224 -22.83 -18.20 1.23
CA LEU A 224 -22.73 -17.77 -0.15
C LEU A 224 -22.92 -18.99 -1.06
N GLU A 225 -23.98 -18.98 -1.85
CA GLU A 225 -24.19 -19.96 -2.92
C GLU A 225 -23.52 -19.46 -4.19
N ILE A 226 -22.60 -20.26 -4.72
CA ILE A 226 -21.78 -19.95 -5.88
C ILE A 226 -22.30 -20.77 -7.06
N PRO A 227 -22.70 -20.13 -8.17
CA PRO A 227 -23.18 -20.84 -9.35
C PRO A 227 -22.12 -21.81 -9.89
N SER A 228 -22.55 -22.98 -10.38
CA SER A 228 -21.66 -24.00 -10.95
C SER A 228 -20.94 -23.57 -12.24
N SER A 229 -21.36 -22.45 -12.86
CA SER A 229 -20.72 -21.86 -14.02
C SER A 229 -19.46 -21.05 -13.69
N GLU A 230 -19.20 -20.77 -12.42
CA GLU A 230 -18.08 -19.94 -11.98
C GLU A 230 -16.79 -20.77 -11.87
N THR A 231 -15.71 -20.25 -12.45
CA THR A 231 -14.38 -20.89 -12.38
C THR A 231 -13.45 -20.18 -11.41
N VAL A 232 -13.67 -18.88 -11.19
CA VAL A 232 -12.92 -18.06 -10.25
C VAL A 232 -13.89 -17.16 -9.50
N LEU A 233 -13.83 -17.21 -8.17
CA LEU A 233 -14.52 -16.28 -7.31
C LEU A 233 -13.49 -15.41 -6.59
N THR A 234 -13.64 -14.09 -6.70
CA THR A 234 -12.86 -13.12 -5.94
C THR A 234 -13.65 -12.61 -4.74
N ILE A 235 -13.13 -12.80 -3.54
CA ILE A 235 -13.64 -12.19 -2.30
C ILE A 235 -12.69 -11.08 -1.90
N ARG A 236 -13.21 -9.87 -1.73
CA ARG A 236 -12.42 -8.68 -1.41
C ARG A 236 -12.97 -7.97 -0.18
N LEU A 237 -12.08 -7.60 0.72
CA LEU A 237 -12.34 -6.65 1.80
C LEU A 237 -12.40 -5.23 1.20
N VAL A 238 -13.58 -4.60 1.27
CA VAL A 238 -13.82 -3.27 0.67
C VAL A 238 -13.90 -2.16 1.73
N ARG A 239 -14.05 -2.52 3.01
CA ARG A 239 -14.13 -1.58 4.11
C ARG A 239 -12.77 -0.90 4.35
N PRO A 240 -12.69 0.45 4.30
CA PRO A 240 -11.48 1.13 4.74
C PRO A 240 -11.29 0.95 6.25
N TYR A 241 -10.04 0.86 6.67
CA TYR A 241 -9.70 0.83 8.08
C TYR A 241 -10.09 2.13 8.79
N ARG A 242 -10.61 2.01 10.01
CA ARG A 242 -10.82 3.14 10.93
C ARG A 242 -10.28 2.77 12.31
N PRO A 243 -9.85 3.75 13.13
CA PRO A 243 -9.52 3.50 14.52
C PRO A 243 -10.67 2.75 15.22
N PHE A 244 -10.35 1.65 15.90
CA PHE A 244 -11.30 0.75 16.59
C PHE A 244 -12.26 -0.06 15.70
N GLU A 245 -12.07 -0.04 14.37
CA GLU A 245 -12.73 -0.95 13.42
C GLU A 245 -11.66 -1.81 12.72
N HIS A 246 -11.77 -3.12 12.88
CA HIS A 246 -10.83 -4.09 12.33
C HIS A 246 -11.58 -5.04 11.40
N PRO A 247 -11.99 -4.59 10.19
CA PRO A 247 -12.75 -5.43 9.29
C PRO A 247 -11.98 -6.71 8.98
N VAL A 248 -12.64 -7.85 9.13
CA VAL A 248 -12.09 -9.18 8.84
C VAL A 248 -13.15 -10.00 8.12
N ILE A 249 -12.73 -10.81 7.15
CA ILE A 249 -13.58 -11.79 6.48
C ILE A 249 -12.94 -13.16 6.66
N ILE A 250 -13.66 -14.10 7.26
CA ILE A 250 -13.25 -15.50 7.40
C ILE A 250 -14.06 -16.30 6.40
N VAL A 251 -13.37 -17.04 5.55
CA VAL A 251 -13.94 -17.84 4.48
C VAL A 251 -13.65 -19.31 4.78
N GLY A 252 -14.68 -20.14 4.82
CA GLY A 252 -14.54 -21.57 5.08
C GLY A 252 -15.51 -22.42 4.26
N PRO A 253 -15.30 -23.75 4.21
CA PRO A 253 -16.20 -24.65 3.53
C PRO A 253 -17.59 -24.56 4.16
N GLY A 254 -18.62 -24.47 3.32
CA GLY A 254 -20.00 -24.62 3.75
C GLY A 254 -20.25 -26.07 4.12
N GLY A 255 -20.18 -26.40 5.41
CA GLY A 255 -20.58 -27.72 5.88
C GLY A 255 -22.08 -27.90 5.72
N ALA A 256 -22.49 -28.95 5.00
CA ALA A 256 -23.78 -29.57 5.26
C ALA A 256 -23.70 -30.17 6.67
N GLN A 257 -24.43 -29.56 7.62
CA GLN A 257 -24.89 -30.29 8.80
C GLN A 257 -26.21 -30.97 8.45
#